data_AF-A0A0B2W2H7-F1
#
_entry.id   AF-A0A0B2W2H7-F1
#
_cell.length_a   1.000
_cell.length_b   1.000
_cell.length_c   1.000
_cell.angle_alpha   90.00
_cell.angle_beta   90.00
_cell.angle_gamma   90.00
#
_symmetry.space_group_name_H-M   'P 1'
#
loop_
_entity.id
_entity.type
_entity.pdbx_description
1 polymer ?
#
loop_
_entity_poly.entity_id
_entity_poly.type
_entity_poly.pdbx_seq_one_letter_code
_entity_poly.pdbx_strand_id
1 'polypeptide(L)'
;MAHLHANVSISEHLTFAEHFFMWLFKEKLNADNSMSDEDRNPHEKYIIGVITMTFAMINFLITITVTINLLRIKSMQNSFGYLNISHGIGDSLVLLIFILWYAPMIIIGSEIDQTLVALKIAHFTAICMCGANHSAIFIAAGRYNALVHPFKYSLVFTRRRTMIFIAIAWATAFGHHCLSFFHTLCGEFLSWFVDLCYGLVMIILIGGTDIATFYQMRKAKQVRTLSDKHS
;
A
#
# COMPACT_ATOMS: atom_id res chain seq x y z
N MET A 1 -10.79 41.24 0.36
CA MET A 1 -11.17 40.40 -0.80
C MET A 1 -9.95 39.83 -1.53
N ALA A 2 -8.90 39.40 -0.81
CA ALA A 2 -7.72 38.76 -1.41
C ALA A 2 -7.40 37.37 -0.83
N HIS A 3 -8.19 36.90 0.15
CA HIS A 3 -8.01 35.60 0.81
C HIS A 3 -8.94 34.48 0.29
N LEU A 4 -9.91 34.79 -0.57
CA LEU A 4 -10.87 33.80 -1.10
C LEU A 4 -10.45 33.14 -2.44
N HIS A 5 -9.36 33.60 -3.06
CA HIS A 5 -8.89 33.05 -4.35
C HIS A 5 -7.84 31.93 -4.21
N ALA A 6 -7.28 31.70 -3.01
CA ALA A 6 -6.25 30.68 -2.82
C ALA A 6 -6.82 29.27 -2.55
N ASN A 7 -8.02 29.18 -1.96
CA ASN A 7 -8.61 27.90 -1.52
C ASN A 7 -9.24 27.07 -2.64
N VAL A 8 -9.47 27.64 -3.82
CA VAL A 8 -10.04 26.91 -4.97
C VAL A 8 -8.96 26.22 -5.82
N SER A 9 -7.68 26.64 -5.71
CA SER A 9 -6.62 26.12 -6.60
C SER A 9 -5.93 24.84 -6.11
N ILE A 10 -6.02 24.48 -4.82
CA ILE A 10 -5.21 23.36 -4.29
C ILE A 10 -5.95 22.01 -4.35
N SER A 11 -7.29 22.05 -4.44
CA SER A 11 -8.12 20.87 -4.72
C SER A 11 -7.83 20.21 -6.07
N GLU A 12 -7.13 20.91 -6.97
CA GLU A 12 -6.98 20.52 -8.37
C GLU A 12 -5.79 19.59 -8.64
N HIS A 13 -4.99 19.24 -7.63
CA HIS A 13 -3.64 18.66 -7.82
C HIS A 13 -3.43 17.23 -7.28
N LEU A 14 -4.48 16.50 -6.90
CA LEU A 14 -4.38 15.18 -6.27
C LEU A 14 -4.62 14.02 -7.27
N THR A 15 -3.84 12.95 -7.13
CA THR A 15 -4.03 11.67 -7.81
C THR A 15 -5.11 10.83 -7.14
N PHE A 16 -5.66 9.81 -7.80
CA PHE A 16 -6.78 9.09 -7.21
C PHE A 16 -6.46 8.29 -5.97
N ALA A 17 -5.30 7.65 -5.79
CA ALA A 17 -5.03 6.98 -4.51
C ALA A 17 -5.09 7.97 -3.34
N GLU A 18 -4.75 9.23 -3.59
CA GLU A 18 -4.93 10.31 -2.63
C GLU A 18 -6.36 10.82 -2.59
N HIS A 19 -7.10 10.87 -3.71
CA HIS A 19 -8.55 11.06 -3.67
C HIS A 19 -9.28 9.89 -3.05
N PHE A 20 -8.78 8.66 -3.01
CA PHE A 20 -9.40 7.46 -2.44
C PHE A 20 -9.03 7.33 -0.98
N PHE A 21 -7.81 7.67 -0.59
CA PHE A 21 -7.50 7.91 0.81
C PHE A 21 -8.28 9.11 1.33
N MET A 22 -8.27 10.24 0.62
CA MET A 22 -9.08 11.42 0.94
C MET A 22 -10.57 11.15 0.77
N TRP A 23 -11.05 10.23 -0.07
CA TRP A 23 -12.46 9.87 -0.25
C TRP A 23 -12.88 8.84 0.76
N LEU A 24 -12.07 7.84 1.15
CA LEU A 24 -12.32 7.05 2.35
C LEU A 24 -12.37 7.96 3.58
N PHE A 25 -11.49 8.96 3.65
CA PHE A 25 -11.53 10.01 4.65
C PHE A 25 -12.75 10.92 4.53
N LYS A 26 -13.12 11.32 3.31
CA LYS A 26 -14.18 12.28 3.02
C LYS A 26 -15.55 11.62 3.05
N GLU A 27 -15.65 10.33 2.81
CA GLU A 27 -16.79 9.44 3.01
C GLU A 27 -16.95 9.15 4.51
N LYS A 28 -15.84 8.94 5.24
CA LYS A 28 -15.84 8.94 6.72
C LYS A 28 -16.30 10.30 7.28
N LEU A 29 -15.80 11.41 6.72
CA LEU A 29 -16.19 12.77 7.09
C LEU A 29 -17.60 13.13 6.58
N ASN A 30 -18.07 12.57 5.47
CA ASN A 30 -19.40 12.82 4.91
C ASN A 30 -20.47 11.97 5.57
N ALA A 31 -20.13 10.75 6.04
CA ALA A 31 -20.94 10.01 6.99
C ALA A 31 -21.11 10.84 8.27
N ASP A 32 -20.02 11.43 8.78
CA ASP A 32 -20.04 12.42 9.87
C ASP A 32 -20.85 13.71 9.53
N ASN A 33 -20.83 14.19 8.28
CA ASN A 33 -21.53 15.42 7.83
C ASN A 33 -23.02 15.21 7.47
N SER A 34 -23.42 13.98 7.12
CA SER A 34 -24.82 13.62 6.83
C SER A 34 -25.65 13.45 8.10
N MET A 35 -24.96 13.36 9.24
CA MET A 35 -25.49 13.57 10.58
C MET A 35 -25.44 15.08 10.83
N SER A 36 -26.60 15.69 11.11
CA SER A 36 -26.73 17.14 11.35
C SER A 36 -25.62 17.68 12.26
N ASP A 37 -25.02 18.82 11.91
CA ASP A 37 -23.89 19.48 12.61
C ASP A 37 -24.10 19.69 14.12
N GLU A 38 -25.33 19.53 14.61
CA GLU A 38 -25.70 19.62 16.03
C GLU A 38 -25.38 18.34 16.84
N ASP A 39 -25.06 17.21 16.18
CA ASP A 39 -24.87 15.89 16.83
C ASP A 39 -23.46 15.28 16.65
N ARG A 40 -22.54 15.97 15.97
CA ARG A 40 -21.18 15.46 15.74
C ARG A 40 -20.32 15.62 16.99
N ASN A 41 -20.43 14.63 17.86
CA ASN A 41 -19.75 14.61 19.13
C ASN A 41 -18.22 14.66 18.92
N PRO A 42 -17.48 15.66 19.46
CA PRO A 42 -16.01 15.72 19.37
C PRO A 42 -15.33 14.44 19.87
N HIS A 43 -16.02 13.64 20.68
CA HIS A 43 -15.57 12.32 21.10
C HIS A 43 -15.40 11.31 19.95
N GLU A 44 -16.20 11.37 18.88
CA GLU A 44 -16.11 10.41 17.77
C GLU A 44 -14.81 10.56 16.96
N LYS A 45 -14.46 11.80 16.59
CA LYS A 45 -13.20 12.11 15.91
C LYS A 45 -12.00 11.69 16.75
N TYR A 46 -12.04 12.01 18.05
CA TYR A 46 -11.02 11.59 19.00
C TYR A 46 -10.85 10.06 19.04
N ILE A 47 -11.96 9.31 19.11
CA ILE A 47 -11.94 7.83 19.11
C ILE A 47 -11.33 7.28 17.82
N ILE A 48 -11.74 7.78 16.65
CA ILE A 48 -11.21 7.34 15.34
C ILE A 48 -9.70 7.59 15.25
N GLY A 49 -9.25 8.78 15.67
CA GLY A 49 -7.83 9.13 15.67
C GLY A 49 -7.01 8.23 16.59
N VAL A 50 -7.48 7.97 17.81
CA VAL A 50 -6.80 7.09 18.78
C VAL A 50 -6.72 5.64 18.29
N ILE A 51 -7.81 5.11 17.72
CA ILE A 51 -7.82 3.75 17.14
C ILE A 51 -6.83 3.66 15.99
N THR A 52 -6.86 4.62 15.07
CA THR A 52 -5.95 4.67 13.91
C THR A 52 -4.50 4.74 14.35
N MET A 53 -4.19 5.60 15.32
CA MET A 53 -2.84 5.74 15.87
C MET A 53 -2.35 4.44 16.51
N THR A 54 -3.19 3.79 17.33
CA THR A 54 -2.82 2.56 18.04
C THR A 54 -2.60 1.41 17.05
N PHE A 55 -3.48 1.26 16.07
CA PHE A 55 -3.33 0.23 15.05
C PHE A 55 -2.08 0.47 14.19
N ALA A 56 -1.82 1.73 13.80
CA ALA A 56 -0.64 2.08 13.04
C ALA A 56 0.65 1.83 13.83
N MET A 57 0.68 2.15 15.13
CA MET A 57 1.83 1.89 16.00
C MET A 57 2.13 0.39 16.13
N ILE A 58 1.11 -0.43 16.36
CA ILE A 58 1.27 -1.89 16.49
C ILE A 58 1.82 -2.46 15.18
N ASN A 59 1.20 -2.12 14.04
CA ASN A 59 1.67 -2.59 12.74
C ASN A 59 3.08 -2.09 12.41
N PHE A 60 3.40 -0.85 12.75
CA PHE A 60 4.73 -0.29 12.52
C PHE A 60 5.79 -1.11 13.26
N LEU A 61 5.57 -1.40 14.55
CA LEU A 61 6.50 -2.19 15.35
C LEU A 61 6.70 -3.61 14.79
N ILE A 62 5.61 -4.25 14.33
CA ILE A 62 5.68 -5.58 13.72
C ILE A 62 6.48 -5.51 12.40
N THR A 63 6.08 -4.63 11.49
CA THR A 63 6.65 -4.52 10.15
C THR A 63 8.12 -4.12 10.19
N ILE A 64 8.50 -3.15 11.03
CA ILE A 64 9.89 -2.72 11.13
C ILE A 64 10.76 -3.82 11.75
N THR A 65 10.24 -4.55 12.74
CA THR A 65 10.95 -5.68 13.36
C THR A 65 11.19 -6.79 12.35
N VAL A 66 10.18 -7.17 11.56
CA VAL A 66 10.33 -8.16 10.49
C VAL A 66 11.36 -7.70 9.47
N THR A 67 11.29 -6.44 9.05
CA THR A 67 12.23 -5.85 8.07
C THR A 67 13.67 -5.87 8.58
N ILE A 68 13.90 -5.48 9.83
CA ILE A 68 15.23 -5.52 10.47
C ILE A 68 15.74 -6.96 10.57
N ASN A 69 14.89 -7.92 10.94
CA ASN A 69 15.29 -9.32 11.01
C ASN A 69 15.68 -9.88 9.63
N LEU A 70 14.94 -9.54 8.58
CA LEU A 70 15.29 -9.94 7.21
C LEU A 70 16.63 -9.35 6.74
N LEU A 71 16.97 -8.14 7.17
CA LEU A 71 18.28 -7.53 6.90
C LEU A 71 19.43 -8.25 7.61
N ARG A 72 19.19 -8.76 8.84
CA ARG A 72 20.19 -9.42 9.69
C ARG A 72 20.46 -10.87 9.32
N ILE A 73 19.43 -11.61 8.90
CA ILE A 73 19.55 -13.05 8.63
C ILE A 73 20.22 -13.27 7.27
N LYS A 74 21.49 -13.72 7.28
CA LYS A 74 22.26 -13.98 6.05
C LYS A 74 21.59 -14.98 5.10
N SER A 75 20.91 -16.01 5.61
CA SER A 75 20.18 -16.98 4.77
C SER A 75 19.00 -16.36 4.02
N MET A 76 18.48 -15.23 4.52
CA MET A 76 17.38 -14.48 3.92
C MET A 76 17.88 -13.39 2.96
N GLN A 77 19.20 -13.19 2.78
CA GLN A 77 19.77 -12.27 1.79
C GLN A 77 19.70 -12.83 0.36
N ASN A 78 18.55 -13.39 0.02
CA ASN A 78 18.19 -13.92 -1.28
C ASN A 78 17.10 -13.04 -1.90
N SER A 79 16.66 -13.40 -3.10
CA SER A 79 15.66 -12.63 -3.85
C SER A 79 14.35 -12.42 -3.09
N PHE A 80 13.90 -13.43 -2.34
CA PHE A 80 12.69 -13.33 -1.53
C PHE A 80 12.88 -12.32 -0.39
N GLY A 81 13.99 -12.38 0.35
CA GLY A 81 14.21 -11.44 1.45
C GLY A 81 14.37 -9.99 0.99
N TYR A 82 15.07 -9.72 -0.11
CA TYR A 82 15.19 -8.35 -0.65
C TYR A 82 13.84 -7.75 -1.05
N LEU A 83 12.95 -8.53 -1.65
CA LEU A 83 11.59 -8.07 -1.99
C LEU A 83 10.75 -7.80 -0.72
N ASN A 84 10.83 -8.67 0.28
CA ASN A 84 10.13 -8.45 1.56
C ASN A 84 10.69 -7.23 2.31
N ILE A 85 11.99 -6.95 2.23
CA ILE A 85 12.60 -5.74 2.78
C ILE A 85 12.05 -4.50 2.06
N SER A 86 12.00 -4.52 0.72
CA SER A 86 11.41 -3.42 -0.09
C SER A 86 9.97 -3.14 0.31
N HIS A 87 9.16 -4.20 0.41
CA HIS A 87 7.76 -4.11 0.86
C HIS A 87 7.65 -3.54 2.28
N GLY A 88 8.41 -4.10 3.23
CA GLY A 88 8.39 -3.66 4.63
C GLY A 88 8.89 -2.22 4.84
N ILE A 89 9.82 -1.73 4.02
CA ILE A 89 10.22 -0.31 4.02
C ILE A 89 9.06 0.58 3.58
N GLY A 90 8.38 0.23 2.48
CA GLY A 90 7.21 1.00 2.00
C GLY A 90 6.09 1.06 3.04
N ASP A 91 5.71 -0.09 3.62
CA ASP A 91 4.70 -0.17 4.67
C ASP A 91 5.11 0.61 5.92
N SER A 92 6.37 0.51 6.35
CA SER A 92 6.86 1.25 7.52
C SER A 92 6.77 2.77 7.32
N LEU A 93 7.05 3.27 6.11
CA LEU A 93 6.92 4.69 5.78
C LEU A 93 5.46 5.15 5.81
N VAL A 94 4.55 4.37 5.22
CA VAL A 94 3.10 4.66 5.28
C VAL A 94 2.63 4.71 6.73
N LEU A 95 2.95 3.69 7.53
CA LEU A 95 2.54 3.61 8.93
C LEU A 95 3.13 4.76 9.77
N LEU A 96 4.36 5.18 9.50
CA LEU A 96 4.97 6.32 10.17
C LEU A 96 4.23 7.63 9.87
N ILE A 97 3.81 7.85 8.63
CA ILE A 97 2.99 9.01 8.25
C ILE A 97 1.62 8.96 8.94
N PHE A 98 1.05 7.76 9.08
CA PHE A 98 -0.21 7.58 9.81
C PHE A 98 -0.10 8.00 11.28
N ILE A 99 1.01 7.64 11.93
CA ILE A 99 1.28 7.95 13.34
C ILE A 99 1.61 9.44 13.53
N LEU A 100 2.47 10.01 12.68
CA LEU A 100 3.03 11.34 12.90
C LEU A 100 2.18 12.47 12.31
N TRP A 101 1.37 12.18 11.30
CA TRP A 101 0.61 13.20 10.58
C TRP A 101 -0.88 12.92 10.61
N TYR A 102 -1.31 11.78 10.08
CA TYR A 102 -2.73 11.51 9.88
C TYR A 102 -3.52 11.48 11.20
N ALA A 103 -3.13 10.62 12.14
CA ALA A 103 -3.89 10.47 13.39
C ALA A 103 -3.87 11.75 14.26
N PRO A 104 -2.74 12.47 14.42
CA PRO A 104 -2.72 13.77 15.09
C PRO A 104 -3.66 14.79 14.44
N MET A 105 -3.73 14.83 13.10
CA MET A 105 -4.64 15.75 12.39
C MET A 105 -6.11 15.43 12.67
N ILE A 106 -6.49 14.15 12.76
CA ILE A 106 -7.85 13.75 13.18
C ILE A 106 -8.14 14.20 14.62
N ILE A 107 -7.19 13.98 15.54
CA ILE A 107 -7.37 14.22 16.98
C ILE A 107 -7.46 15.72 17.30
N ILE A 108 -6.58 16.52 16.70
CA ILE A 108 -6.50 17.97 16.94
C ILE A 108 -7.70 18.69 16.30
N GLY A 109 -8.35 18.08 15.31
CA GLY A 109 -9.47 18.71 14.61
C GLY A 109 -9.06 19.95 13.84
N SER A 110 -7.76 20.09 13.52
CA SER A 110 -7.31 21.03 12.49
C SER A 110 -8.12 20.73 11.25
N GLU A 111 -8.80 21.74 10.70
CA GLU A 111 -9.35 21.59 9.36
C GLU A 111 -8.22 21.07 8.47
N ILE A 112 -8.53 20.02 7.71
CA ILE A 112 -7.64 19.50 6.68
C ILE A 112 -7.64 20.58 5.62
N ASP A 113 -6.98 21.69 5.90
CA ASP A 113 -6.66 22.64 4.86
C ASP A 113 -5.90 21.82 3.84
N GLN A 114 -6.39 21.89 2.60
CA GLN A 114 -5.71 21.40 1.41
C GLN A 114 -4.44 22.23 1.22
N THR A 115 -3.57 22.23 2.22
CA THR A 115 -2.27 22.85 2.15
C THR A 115 -1.46 22.04 1.18
N LEU A 116 -0.59 22.73 0.46
CA LEU A 116 0.41 22.09 -0.40
C LEU A 116 1.25 21.04 0.35
N VAL A 117 1.34 21.14 1.69
CA VAL A 117 2.03 20.18 2.56
C VAL A 117 1.23 18.88 2.70
N ALA A 118 -0.05 18.96 3.07
CA ALA A 118 -0.92 17.78 3.19
C ALA A 118 -1.00 17.00 1.88
N LEU A 119 -1.07 17.75 0.76
CA LEU A 119 -1.01 17.20 -0.59
C LEU A 119 0.27 16.40 -0.85
N LYS A 120 1.44 17.02 -0.64
CA LYS A 120 2.73 16.35 -0.87
C LYS A 120 2.91 15.10 0.01
N ILE A 121 2.42 15.14 1.24
CA ILE A 121 2.46 14.00 2.15
C ILE A 121 1.55 12.87 1.65
N ALA A 122 0.35 13.20 1.16
CA ALA A 122 -0.55 12.22 0.54
C ALA A 122 0.09 11.58 -0.70
N HIS A 123 0.73 12.36 -1.58
CA HIS A 123 1.36 11.85 -2.82
C HIS A 123 2.46 10.87 -2.48
N PHE A 124 3.31 11.28 -1.54
CA PHE A 124 4.41 10.45 -1.08
C PHE A 124 3.91 9.16 -0.42
N THR A 125 2.84 9.22 0.37
CA THR A 125 2.21 8.05 0.99
C THR A 125 1.68 7.08 -0.08
N ALA A 126 1.01 7.61 -1.11
CA ALA A 126 0.49 6.82 -2.22
C ALA A 126 1.61 6.10 -3.00
N ILE A 127 2.71 6.79 -3.29
CA ILE A 127 3.89 6.20 -3.94
C ILE A 127 4.46 5.06 -3.08
N CYS A 128 4.60 5.26 -1.76
CA CYS A 128 5.11 4.24 -0.84
C CYS A 128 4.21 3.00 -0.82
N MET A 129 2.89 3.19 -0.74
CA MET A 129 1.92 2.09 -0.76
C MET A 129 1.95 1.34 -2.09
N CYS A 130 1.95 2.04 -3.22
CA CYS A 130 2.03 1.40 -4.54
C CYS A 130 3.35 0.65 -4.75
N GLY A 131 4.48 1.21 -4.32
CA GLY A 131 5.77 0.54 -4.37
C GLY A 131 5.80 -0.74 -3.52
N ALA A 132 5.17 -0.71 -2.34
CA ALA A 132 4.99 -1.89 -1.49
C ALA A 132 4.09 -2.94 -2.17
N ASN A 133 2.96 -2.55 -2.75
CA ASN A 133 2.04 -3.45 -3.44
C ASN A 133 2.67 -4.12 -4.67
N HIS A 134 3.40 -3.37 -5.49
CA HIS A 134 4.16 -3.95 -6.60
C HIS A 134 5.21 -4.94 -6.12
N SER A 135 5.91 -4.64 -5.02
CA SER A 135 6.84 -5.59 -4.39
C SER A 135 6.13 -6.89 -3.98
N ALA A 136 4.90 -6.80 -3.46
CA ALA A 136 4.08 -7.95 -3.07
C ALA A 136 3.73 -8.87 -4.25
N ILE A 137 3.48 -8.34 -5.44
CA ILE A 137 3.28 -9.16 -6.66
C ILE A 137 4.52 -10.01 -6.93
N PHE A 138 5.71 -9.39 -6.90
CA PHE A 138 6.95 -10.10 -7.16
C PHE A 138 7.26 -11.14 -6.08
N ILE A 139 6.88 -10.88 -4.83
CA ILE A 139 6.96 -11.87 -3.74
C ILE A 139 6.06 -13.06 -4.05
N ALA A 140 4.79 -12.84 -4.39
CA ALA A 140 3.83 -13.89 -4.68
C ALA A 140 4.25 -14.72 -5.90
N ALA A 141 4.66 -14.06 -6.98
CA ALA A 141 5.23 -14.72 -8.16
C ALA A 141 6.52 -15.50 -7.84
N GLY A 142 7.39 -14.96 -7.00
CA GLY A 142 8.61 -15.63 -6.54
C GLY A 142 8.30 -16.93 -5.80
N ARG A 143 7.33 -16.91 -4.87
CA ARG A 143 6.87 -18.09 -4.13
C ARG A 143 6.30 -19.16 -5.06
N TYR A 144 5.45 -18.75 -6.00
CA TYR A 144 4.87 -19.67 -6.98
C TYR A 144 5.96 -20.34 -7.84
N ASN A 145 6.90 -19.55 -8.39
CA ASN A 145 7.95 -20.08 -9.24
C ASN A 145 8.93 -20.99 -8.49
N ALA A 146 9.27 -20.67 -7.25
CA ALA A 146 10.12 -21.52 -6.42
C ALA A 146 9.51 -22.92 -6.20
N LEU A 147 8.18 -22.98 -6.09
CA LEU A 147 7.44 -24.22 -5.86
C LEU A 147 7.20 -25.03 -7.14
N VAL A 148 6.76 -24.38 -8.23
CA VAL A 148 6.34 -25.05 -9.46
C VAL A 148 7.49 -25.28 -10.44
N HIS A 149 8.47 -24.37 -10.47
CA HIS A 149 9.58 -24.40 -11.43
C HIS A 149 10.93 -24.11 -10.76
N PRO A 150 11.43 -24.98 -9.88
CA PRO A 150 12.62 -24.71 -9.07
C PRO A 150 13.88 -24.42 -9.90
N PHE A 151 14.07 -25.12 -11.02
CA PHE A 151 15.21 -24.88 -11.93
C PHE A 151 15.13 -23.55 -12.70
N LYS A 152 13.91 -23.08 -13.00
CA LYS A 152 13.73 -21.75 -13.61
C LYS A 152 13.84 -20.65 -12.57
N TYR A 153 13.39 -20.90 -11.34
CA TYR A 153 13.48 -19.95 -10.24
C TYR A 153 14.92 -19.52 -9.96
N SER A 154 15.87 -20.46 -9.89
CA SER A 154 17.28 -20.15 -9.66
C SER A 154 17.92 -19.29 -10.78
N LEU A 155 17.40 -19.39 -12.01
CA LEU A 155 17.84 -18.58 -13.15
C LEU A 155 17.15 -17.21 -13.20
N VAL A 156 15.86 -17.13 -12.87
CA VAL A 156 15.06 -15.90 -12.97
C VAL A 156 15.29 -14.99 -11.76
N PHE A 157 15.21 -15.52 -10.54
CA PHE A 157 15.30 -14.77 -9.29
C PHE A 157 16.75 -14.72 -8.78
N THR A 158 17.64 -14.12 -9.56
CA THR A 158 19.01 -13.78 -9.10
C THR A 158 19.03 -12.44 -8.39
N ARG A 159 20.01 -12.21 -7.51
CA ARG A 159 20.14 -10.94 -6.75
C ARG A 159 20.09 -9.70 -7.65
N ARG A 160 20.81 -9.71 -8.78
CA ARG A 160 20.84 -8.58 -9.73
C ARG A 160 19.46 -8.33 -10.36
N ARG A 161 18.75 -9.38 -10.77
CA ARG A 161 17.40 -9.27 -11.35
C ARG A 161 16.38 -8.82 -10.32
N THR A 162 16.50 -9.27 -9.08
CA THR A 162 15.65 -8.82 -7.99
C THR A 162 15.79 -7.33 -7.69
N MET A 163 17.01 -6.79 -7.71
CA MET A 163 17.18 -5.34 -7.58
C MET A 163 16.52 -4.58 -8.74
N ILE A 164 16.53 -5.14 -9.95
CA ILE A 164 15.80 -4.58 -11.10
C ILE A 164 14.28 -4.66 -10.87
N PHE A 165 13.74 -5.77 -10.35
CA PHE A 165 12.32 -5.88 -10.01
C PHE A 165 11.88 -4.85 -8.98
N ILE A 166 12.69 -4.64 -7.94
CA ILE A 166 12.46 -3.57 -6.96
C ILE A 166 12.47 -2.21 -7.66
N ALA A 167 13.49 -1.91 -8.46
CA ALA A 167 13.55 -0.64 -9.19
C ALA A 167 12.33 -0.42 -10.09
N ILE A 168 11.86 -1.46 -10.80
CA ILE A 168 10.64 -1.41 -11.61
C ILE A 168 9.40 -1.17 -10.75
N ALA A 169 9.27 -1.86 -9.61
CA ALA A 169 8.14 -1.70 -8.69
C ALA A 169 8.00 -0.25 -8.18
N TRP A 170 9.11 0.39 -7.83
CA TRP A 170 9.12 1.77 -7.37
C TRP A 170 9.00 2.78 -8.52
N ALA A 171 9.63 2.53 -9.68
CA ALA A 171 9.51 3.39 -10.85
C ALA A 171 8.09 3.40 -11.43
N THR A 172 7.41 2.26 -11.44
CA THR A 172 6.00 2.16 -11.84
C THR A 172 5.07 2.87 -10.85
N ALA A 173 5.31 2.73 -9.55
CA ALA A 173 4.58 3.49 -8.52
C ALA A 173 4.76 5.01 -8.70
N PHE A 174 6.00 5.46 -8.90
CA PHE A 174 6.30 6.86 -9.15
C PHE A 174 5.65 7.35 -10.45
N GLY A 175 5.77 6.61 -11.55
CA GLY A 175 5.16 6.95 -12.82
C GLY A 175 3.64 7.05 -12.74
N HIS A 176 2.98 6.13 -12.03
CA HIS A 176 1.54 6.15 -11.81
C HIS A 176 1.11 7.43 -11.08
N HIS A 177 1.77 7.83 -10.00
CA HIS A 177 1.38 9.01 -9.22
C HIS A 177 1.93 10.34 -9.75
N CYS A 178 2.94 10.34 -10.62
CA CYS A 178 3.42 11.57 -11.26
C CYS A 178 2.68 11.92 -12.55
N LEU A 179 2.08 10.94 -13.25
CA LEU A 179 1.41 11.17 -14.53
C LEU A 179 -0.09 11.49 -14.42
N SER A 180 -0.72 11.27 -13.26
CA SER A 180 -2.17 11.50 -13.07
C SER A 180 -2.60 12.98 -12.99
N PHE A 181 -1.81 13.91 -13.54
CA PHE A 181 -2.05 15.37 -13.58
C PHE A 181 -3.04 15.81 -14.69
N PHE A 182 -4.10 15.04 -14.97
CA PHE A 182 -5.08 15.42 -16.00
C PHE A 182 -6.29 16.15 -15.39
N HIS A 183 -6.18 17.48 -15.37
CA HIS A 183 -7.13 18.46 -14.84
C HIS A 183 -8.44 18.57 -15.65
N THR A 184 -9.37 17.62 -15.51
CA THR A 184 -10.77 17.80 -15.93
C THR A 184 -11.72 17.05 -14.99
N LEU A 185 -13.00 17.44 -14.94
CA LEU A 185 -14.04 16.69 -14.22
C LEU A 185 -14.14 15.22 -14.70
N CYS A 186 -13.85 15.01 -16.00
CA CYS A 186 -13.69 13.69 -16.60
C CYS A 186 -12.45 12.95 -16.04
N GLY A 187 -11.38 13.69 -15.75
CA GLY A 187 -10.16 13.21 -15.12
C GLY A 187 -10.37 12.64 -13.73
N GLU A 188 -11.21 13.23 -12.89
CA GLU A 188 -11.50 12.68 -11.54
C GLU A 188 -12.22 11.32 -11.61
N PHE A 189 -13.26 11.22 -12.45
CA PHE A 189 -13.97 9.96 -12.67
C PHE A 189 -13.07 8.89 -13.30
N LEU A 190 -12.26 9.29 -14.29
CA LEU A 190 -11.29 8.41 -14.93
C LEU A 190 -10.22 7.91 -13.95
N SER A 191 -9.72 8.80 -13.08
CA SER A 191 -8.74 8.45 -12.05
C SER A 191 -9.33 7.47 -11.03
N TRP A 192 -10.61 7.65 -10.62
CA TRP A 192 -11.34 6.67 -9.81
C TRP A 192 -11.44 5.30 -10.46
N PHE A 193 -11.83 5.29 -11.74
CA PHE A 193 -11.95 4.06 -12.49
C PHE A 193 -10.61 3.36 -12.67
N VAL A 194 -9.55 4.11 -12.99
CA VAL A 194 -8.19 3.57 -13.19
C VAL A 194 -7.66 2.94 -11.91
N ASP A 195 -7.79 3.60 -10.77
CA ASP A 195 -7.28 3.08 -9.50
C ASP A 195 -8.13 1.95 -8.92
N LEU A 196 -9.45 1.97 -9.15
CA LEU A 196 -10.31 0.81 -8.87
C LEU A 196 -9.89 -0.39 -9.71
N CYS A 197 -9.73 -0.20 -11.03
CA CYS A 197 -9.23 -1.25 -11.92
C CYS A 197 -7.85 -1.73 -11.48
N TYR A 198 -6.94 -0.83 -11.13
CA TYR A 198 -5.62 -1.16 -10.61
C TYR A 198 -5.71 -1.98 -9.32
N GLY A 199 -6.53 -1.58 -8.35
CA GLY A 199 -6.76 -2.31 -7.11
C GLY A 199 -7.30 -3.72 -7.36
N LEU A 200 -8.28 -3.87 -8.26
CA LEU A 200 -8.82 -5.17 -8.66
C LEU A 200 -7.77 -6.04 -9.34
N VAL A 201 -6.97 -5.48 -10.25
CA VAL A 201 -5.86 -6.18 -10.89
C VAL A 201 -4.84 -6.64 -9.85
N MET A 202 -4.50 -5.81 -8.87
CA MET A 202 -3.59 -6.17 -7.79
C MET A 202 -4.12 -7.33 -6.95
N ILE A 203 -5.40 -7.28 -6.56
CA ILE A 203 -6.06 -8.36 -5.80
C ILE A 203 -6.05 -9.67 -6.61
N ILE A 204 -6.37 -9.60 -7.90
CA ILE A 204 -6.40 -10.78 -8.77
C ILE A 204 -4.99 -11.37 -8.95
N LEU A 205 -3.97 -10.52 -9.18
CA LEU A 205 -2.60 -10.99 -9.38
C LEU A 205 -2.02 -11.59 -8.10
N ILE A 206 -2.11 -10.89 -6.96
CA ILE A 206 -1.56 -11.37 -5.68
C ILE A 206 -2.39 -12.55 -5.17
N GLY A 207 -3.71 -12.38 -5.07
CA GLY A 207 -4.60 -13.41 -4.56
C GLY A 207 -4.61 -14.66 -5.44
N GLY A 208 -4.64 -14.49 -6.77
CA GLY A 208 -4.58 -15.62 -7.70
C GLY A 208 -3.27 -16.40 -7.62
N THR A 209 -2.13 -15.71 -7.54
CA THR A 209 -0.82 -16.37 -7.41
C THR A 209 -0.63 -17.07 -6.06
N ASP A 210 -1.17 -16.49 -4.97
CA ASP A 210 -1.12 -17.12 -3.64
C ASP A 210 -2.06 -18.33 -3.54
N ILE A 211 -3.28 -18.26 -4.09
CA ILE A 211 -4.18 -19.41 -4.18
C ILE A 211 -3.53 -20.54 -4.99
N ALA A 212 -2.93 -20.22 -6.14
CA ALA A 212 -2.23 -21.19 -6.96
C ALA A 212 -1.05 -21.82 -6.22
N THR A 213 -0.27 -21.02 -5.48
CA THR A 213 0.84 -21.50 -4.63
C THR A 213 0.32 -22.47 -3.57
N PHE A 214 -0.76 -22.12 -2.87
CA PHE A 214 -1.35 -22.95 -1.83
C PHE A 214 -1.89 -24.29 -2.37
N TYR A 215 -2.56 -24.27 -3.52
CA TYR A 215 -3.03 -25.48 -4.18
C TYR A 215 -1.88 -26.43 -4.52
N GLN A 216 -0.81 -25.89 -5.10
CA GLN A 216 0.37 -26.66 -5.47
C GLN A 216 1.12 -27.21 -4.26
N MET A 217 1.16 -26.46 -3.14
CA MET A 217 1.74 -26.95 -1.88
C MET A 217 0.98 -28.16 -1.35
N ARG A 218 -0.36 -28.13 -1.39
CA ARG A 218 -1.21 -29.27 -0.98
C ARG A 218 -0.96 -30.49 -1.86
N LYS A 219 -0.92 -30.31 -3.18
CA LYS A 219 -0.62 -31.38 -4.15
C LYS A 219 0.75 -32.01 -3.89
N ALA A 220 1.79 -31.20 -3.69
CA ALA A 220 3.14 -31.68 -3.40
C ALA A 220 3.21 -32.49 -2.09
N LYS A 221 2.48 -32.05 -1.05
CA LYS A 221 2.39 -32.78 0.23
C LYS A 221 1.72 -34.15 0.05
N GLN A 222 0.64 -34.23 -0.72
CA GLN A 222 -0.07 -35.50 -1.00
C GLN A 222 0.82 -36.51 -1.74
N VAL A 223 1.55 -36.06 -2.76
CA VAL A 223 2.47 -36.93 -3.53
C VAL A 223 3.56 -37.50 -2.62
N ARG A 224 4.15 -36.68 -1.73
CA ARG A 224 5.15 -37.16 -0.77
C ARG A 224 4.60 -38.21 0.19
N THR A 225 3.43 -37.96 0.79
CA THR A 225 2.81 -38.95 1.70
C THR A 225 2.43 -40.26 1.01
N LEU A 226 2.19 -40.26 -0.30
CA LEU A 226 1.97 -41.50 -1.05
C LEU A 226 3.29 -42.22 -1.32
N SER A 227 4.36 -41.49 -1.66
CA SER A 227 5.69 -42.07 -1.84
C SER A 227 6.20 -42.75 -0.57
N ASP A 228 6.02 -42.11 0.59
CA ASP A 228 6.48 -42.64 1.89
C ASP A 228 5.71 -43.90 2.33
N LYS A 229 4.51 -44.14 1.78
CA LYS A 229 3.72 -45.35 2.05
C LYS A 229 4.11 -46.55 1.17
N HIS A 230 4.83 -46.31 0.08
CA HIS A 230 5.24 -47.34 -0.89
C HIS A 230 6.75 -47.65 -0.83
N SER A 231 7.49 -47.00 0.07
CA SER A 231 8.90 -47.29 0.39
C SER A 231 9.02 -48.05 1.69
#